data_AF-A0A4C1ZXF5-F1
#
_entry.id   AF-A0A4C1ZXF5-F1
#
_cell.length_a   1.000
_cell.length_b   1.000
_cell.length_c   1.000
_cell.angle_alpha   90.00
_cell.angle_beta   90.00
_cell.angle_gamma   90.00
#
_symmetry.space_group_name_H-M   'P 1'
#
loop_
_entity.id
_entity.type
_entity.pdbx_description
1 polymer ?
#
loop_
_entity_poly.entity_id
_entity_poly.type
_entity_poly.pdbx_seq_one_letter_code
_entity_poly.pdbx_strand_id
1 'polypeptide(L)'
;MDRSMLHTRLSNWWKTSIVRKRTKLSMLYQNNSLKWSWTGHIMKINVQKWTKDIMAWYPRNGIKQKGRPTKTSEDDLPKLSRRLTRDRHEWKKLREACVEIRPDQ
;
A
#
# COMPACT_ATOMS: atom_id res chain seq x y z
N MET A 1 8.77 3.11 -10.19
CA MET A 1 8.49 4.51 -9.80
C MET A 1 9.77 5.33 -9.83
N ASP A 2 10.79 4.99 -9.04
CA ASP A 2 12.05 5.76 -8.99
C ASP A 2 12.69 6.00 -10.36
N ARG A 3 12.64 4.98 -11.23
CA ARG A 3 13.17 5.09 -12.59
C ARG A 3 12.37 6.06 -13.48
N SER A 4 11.05 6.14 -13.34
CA SER A 4 10.25 7.10 -14.11
C SER A 4 10.49 8.53 -13.63
N MET A 5 10.78 8.75 -12.35
CA MET A 5 11.15 10.06 -11.81
C MET A 5 12.49 10.57 -12.38
N LEU A 6 13.40 9.65 -12.70
CA LEU A 6 14.66 9.94 -13.36
C LEU A 6 14.59 9.79 -14.90
N HIS A 7 13.40 9.59 -15.47
CA HIS A 7 13.20 9.31 -16.90
C HIS A 7 14.11 8.19 -17.46
N THR A 8 14.38 7.18 -16.63
CA THR A 8 15.26 6.05 -16.96
C THR A 8 14.47 4.79 -17.24
N ARG A 9 14.93 4.00 -18.21
CA ARG A 9 14.33 2.73 -18.59
C ARG A 9 15.10 1.56 -17.99
N LEU A 10 14.47 0.38 -17.97
CA LEU A 10 15.16 -0.88 -17.62
C LEU A 10 16.37 -1.14 -18.53
N SER A 11 16.27 -0.73 -19.79
CA SER A 11 17.33 -0.81 -20.80
C SER A 11 18.57 0.03 -20.52
N ASN A 12 18.55 0.91 -19.51
CA ASN A 12 19.74 1.66 -19.13
C ASN A 12 20.65 0.86 -18.19
N TRP A 13 20.24 -0.36 -17.77
CA TRP A 13 21.01 -1.28 -16.93
C TRP A 13 21.52 -0.66 -15.61
N TRP A 14 20.94 0.44 -15.14
CA TRP A 14 21.34 1.07 -13.89
C TRP A 14 20.91 0.21 -12.70
N LYS A 15 21.87 -0.08 -11.81
CA LYS A 15 21.57 -0.78 -10.55
C LYS A 15 20.54 0.00 -9.74
N THR A 16 19.62 -0.73 -9.10
CA THR A 16 18.55 -0.13 -8.30
C THR A 16 19.10 0.73 -7.16
N SER A 17 20.27 0.37 -6.59
CA SER A 17 20.97 1.18 -5.58
C SER A 17 21.35 2.58 -6.08
N ILE A 18 21.82 2.69 -7.33
CA ILE A 18 22.22 3.95 -7.96
C ILE A 18 20.99 4.82 -8.22
N VAL A 19 19.93 4.21 -8.75
CA VAL A 19 18.63 4.87 -8.95
C VAL A 19 18.14 5.44 -7.62
N ARG A 20 18.09 4.62 -6.55
CA ARG A 20 17.65 5.01 -5.21
C ARG A 20 18.48 6.15 -4.61
N LYS A 21 19.81 6.09 -4.72
CA LYS A 21 20.72 7.12 -4.21
C LYS A 21 20.46 8.48 -4.89
N ARG A 22 20.08 8.46 -6.17
CA ARG A 22 19.74 9.68 -6.93
C ARG A 22 18.35 10.21 -6.59
N THR A 23 17.34 9.36 -6.46
CA THR A 23 15.98 9.84 -6.14
C THR A 23 15.85 10.34 -4.70
N LYS A 24 16.75 9.95 -3.78
CA LYS A 24 16.72 10.31 -2.34
C LYS A 24 15.36 10.09 -1.68
N LEU A 25 14.57 9.16 -2.19
CA LEU A 25 13.27 8.84 -1.64
C LEU A 25 13.43 7.79 -0.55
N SER A 26 12.80 8.05 0.60
CA SER A 26 12.48 6.99 1.55
C SER A 26 11.56 6.00 0.82
N MET A 27 12.11 4.87 0.39
CA MET A 27 11.35 3.82 -0.30
C MET A 27 10.16 3.37 0.53
N LEU A 28 10.33 3.35 1.85
CA LEU A 28 9.29 3.02 2.81
C LEU A 28 8.15 4.04 2.73
N TYR A 29 8.46 5.34 2.72
CA TYR A 29 7.46 6.40 2.61
C TYR A 29 6.62 6.23 1.35
N GLN A 30 7.25 6.14 0.17
CA GLN A 30 6.51 6.03 -1.10
C GLN A 30 5.75 4.72 -1.24
N ASN A 31 6.36 3.59 -0.87
CA ASN A 31 5.70 2.28 -0.94
C ASN A 31 4.51 2.22 0.02
N ASN A 32 4.65 2.76 1.24
CA ASN A 32 3.55 2.88 2.17
C ASN A 32 2.47 3.80 1.59
N SER A 33 2.86 4.94 1.02
CA SER A 33 1.94 5.89 0.40
C SER A 33 1.06 5.26 -0.69
N LEU A 34 1.69 4.47 -1.57
CA LEU A 34 1.03 3.71 -2.63
C LEU A 34 0.14 2.61 -2.07
N LYS A 35 0.64 1.83 -1.10
CA LYS A 35 -0.10 0.80 -0.38
C LYS A 35 -1.38 1.39 0.23
N TRP A 36 -1.28 2.54 0.92
CA TRP A 36 -2.41 3.28 1.48
C TRP A 36 -3.41 3.75 0.42
N SER A 37 -2.94 4.30 -0.70
CA SER A 37 -3.82 4.73 -1.79
C SER A 37 -4.57 3.55 -2.40
N TRP A 38 -3.89 2.42 -2.58
CA TRP A 38 -4.46 1.22 -3.16
C TRP A 38 -5.50 0.57 -2.23
N THR A 39 -5.20 0.42 -0.93
CA THR A 39 -6.16 -0.12 0.04
C THR A 39 -7.41 0.76 0.15
N GLY A 40 -7.24 2.08 0.15
CA GLY A 40 -8.38 3.00 0.16
C GLY A 40 -9.23 2.92 -1.11
N HIS A 41 -8.61 2.71 -2.27
CA HIS A 41 -9.33 2.47 -3.53
C HIS A 41 -10.14 1.18 -3.46
N ILE A 42 -9.54 0.07 -3.02
CA ILE A 42 -10.23 -1.22 -2.89
C ILE A 42 -11.41 -1.14 -1.91
N MET A 43 -11.21 -0.52 -0.73
CA MET A 43 -12.29 -0.38 0.27
C MET A 43 -13.49 0.43 -0.22
N LYS A 44 -13.29 1.34 -1.19
CA LYS A 44 -14.36 2.11 -1.83
C LYS A 44 -15.12 1.33 -2.90
N ILE A 45 -14.55 0.24 -3.43
CA ILE A 45 -15.20 -0.57 -4.48
C ILE A 45 -16.39 -1.30 -3.85
N ASN A 46 -17.58 -0.78 -4.13
CA ASN A 46 -18.84 -1.31 -3.59
C ASN A 46 -19.36 -2.53 -4.38
N VAL A 47 -18.98 -2.62 -5.66
CA VAL A 47 -19.36 -3.74 -6.55
C VAL A 47 -18.51 -4.96 -6.22
N GLN A 48 -19.14 -6.14 -6.13
CA GLN A 48 -18.43 -7.43 -6.11
C GLN A 48 -17.70 -7.61 -7.44
N LYS A 49 -16.46 -7.13 -7.49
CA LYS A 49 -15.51 -7.39 -8.55
C LYS A 49 -14.55 -8.45 -8.05
N TRP A 50 -14.06 -9.29 -8.96
CA TRP A 50 -12.96 -10.25 -8.73
C TRP A 50 -11.78 -9.65 -7.92
N THR A 51 -11.55 -8.33 -8.04
CA THR A 51 -10.55 -7.58 -7.26
C THR A 51 -10.79 -7.65 -5.75
N LYS A 52 -12.05 -7.66 -5.30
CA LYS A 52 -12.45 -7.80 -3.90
C LYS A 52 -12.26 -9.24 -3.41
N ASP A 53 -12.50 -10.23 -4.27
CA ASP A 53 -12.29 -11.65 -3.94
C ASP A 53 -10.79 -12.00 -3.86
N ILE A 54 -9.97 -11.44 -4.76
CA ILE A 54 -8.51 -11.53 -4.66
C ILE A 54 -8.00 -10.81 -3.40
N MET A 55 -8.60 -9.68 -3.04
CA MET A 55 -8.21 -8.91 -1.84
C MET A 55 -8.68 -9.54 -0.55
N ALA A 56 -9.83 -10.22 -0.57
CA ALA A 56 -10.26 -11.15 0.46
C ALA A 56 -9.39 -12.42 0.38
N TRP A 57 -8.09 -12.27 0.59
CA TRP A 57 -7.14 -13.37 0.80
C TRP A 57 -7.54 -14.32 1.94
N TYR A 58 -8.52 -13.89 2.73
CA TYR A 58 -9.11 -14.62 3.84
C TYR A 58 -10.44 -15.25 3.44
N PRO A 59 -10.59 -16.60 3.48
CA PRO A 59 -11.91 -17.19 3.58
C PRO A 59 -12.50 -16.74 4.92
N ARG A 60 -13.63 -16.01 4.91
CA ARG A 60 -14.28 -15.48 6.13
C ARG A 60 -14.47 -16.55 7.22
N ASN A 61 -14.52 -17.82 6.82
CA ASN A 61 -14.80 -18.99 7.64
C ASN A 61 -13.78 -20.15 7.47
N GLY A 62 -12.48 -19.91 7.22
CA GLY A 62 -11.51 -21.00 6.91
C GLY A 62 -10.16 -20.98 7.64
N ILE A 63 -9.49 -22.13 7.66
CA ILE A 63 -8.15 -22.35 8.25
C ILE A 63 -7.06 -21.97 7.23
N LYS A 64 -5.99 -21.30 7.69
CA LYS A 64 -4.89 -20.82 6.82
C LYS A 64 -3.98 -21.96 6.35
N GLN A 65 -3.56 -21.91 5.09
CA GLN A 65 -2.48 -22.76 4.59
C GLN A 65 -1.13 -22.33 5.19
N LYS A 66 -0.29 -23.31 5.52
CA LYS A 66 1.05 -23.12 6.09
C LYS A 66 1.90 -22.25 5.15
N GLY A 67 2.55 -21.21 5.69
CA GLY A 67 3.43 -20.30 4.94
C GLY A 67 2.79 -19.01 4.42
N ARG A 68 1.47 -18.82 4.59
CA ARG A 68 0.81 -17.56 4.18
C ARG A 68 0.85 -16.50 5.28
N PRO A 69 1.06 -15.21 4.95
CA PRO A 69 1.05 -14.12 5.93
C PRO A 69 -0.26 -14.08 6.73
N THR A 70 -0.14 -13.99 8.05
CA THR A 70 -1.29 -13.96 8.97
C THR A 70 -2.08 -12.65 8.85
N LYS A 71 -1.42 -11.53 8.55
CA LYS A 71 -2.03 -10.20 8.49
C LYS A 71 -2.23 -9.76 7.04
N THR A 72 -3.43 -9.28 6.74
CA THR A 72 -3.75 -8.62 5.47
C THR A 72 -3.36 -7.15 5.56
N SER A 73 -3.12 -6.49 4.43
CA SER A 73 -2.88 -5.04 4.42
C SER A 73 -4.05 -4.21 4.98
N GLU A 74 -5.27 -4.76 5.03
CA GLU A 74 -6.39 -4.12 5.71
C GLU A 74 -6.25 -4.15 7.24
N ASP A 75 -5.60 -5.19 7.78
CA ASP A 75 -5.39 -5.35 9.21
C ASP A 75 -4.34 -4.38 9.75
N ASP A 76 -3.49 -3.84 8.88
CA ASP A 76 -2.55 -2.75 9.20
C ASP A 76 -3.26 -1.40 9.38
N LEU A 77 -4.54 -1.30 9.00
CA LEU A 77 -5.30 -0.06 9.09
C LEU A 77 -6.02 0.07 10.43
N PRO A 78 -6.16 1.30 10.97
CA PRO A 78 -6.95 1.53 12.17
C PRO A 78 -8.39 1.07 11.95
N LYS A 79 -9.07 0.53 12.97
CA LYS A 79 -10.45 0.00 12.87
C LYS A 79 -11.45 0.99 12.25
N LEU A 80 -11.23 2.30 12.44
CA LEU A 80 -12.07 3.38 11.91
C LEU A 80 -11.84 3.66 10.40
N SER A 81 -10.76 3.14 9.82
CA SER A 81 -10.36 3.33 8.42
C SER A 81 -11.45 2.99 7.41
N ARG A 82 -12.25 1.94 7.67
CA ARG A 82 -13.35 1.50 6.80
C ARG A 82 -14.50 2.51 6.72
N ARG A 83 -14.69 3.33 7.76
CA ARG A 83 -15.70 4.41 7.76
C ARG A 83 -15.13 5.66 7.11
N LEU A 84 -13.90 6.01 7.49
CA LEU A 84 -13.21 7.21 7.02
C LEU A 84 -12.74 7.12 5.57
N THR A 85 -12.63 5.91 5.00
CA THR A 85 -12.31 5.74 3.59
C THR A 85 -13.33 6.43 2.71
N ARG A 86 -14.61 6.50 3.09
CA ARG A 86 -15.65 7.17 2.29
C ARG A 86 -15.34 8.65 2.05
N ASP A 87 -14.80 9.32 3.07
CA ASP A 87 -14.38 10.71 2.98
C ASP A 87 -12.93 10.82 2.46
N ARG A 88 -12.73 11.58 1.38
CA ARG A 88 -11.41 11.69 0.75
C ARG A 88 -10.43 12.50 1.59
N HIS A 89 -10.92 13.51 2.31
CA HIS A 89 -10.11 14.42 3.10
C HIS A 89 -9.64 13.74 4.38
N GLU A 90 -10.53 13.06 5.09
CA GLU A 90 -10.21 12.26 6.27
C GLU A 90 -9.28 11.07 5.95
N TRP A 91 -9.48 10.43 4.79
CA TRP A 91 -8.57 9.39 4.32
C TRP A 91 -7.15 9.90 4.05
N LYS A 92 -7.04 11.13 3.52
CA LYS A 92 -5.74 11.77 3.25
C LYS A 92 -5.01 12.10 4.56
N LYS A 93 -5.72 12.67 5.54
CA LYS A 93 -5.17 12.96 6.88
C LYS A 93 -4.66 11.69 7.58
N LEU A 94 -5.44 10.61 7.55
CA LEU A 94 -5.02 9.32 8.11
C LEU A 94 -3.77 8.76 7.45
N ARG A 95 -3.67 8.88 6.12
CA ARG A 95 -2.48 8.45 5.38
C ARG A 95 -1.25 9.26 5.79
N GLU A 96 -1.38 10.58 5.90
CA GLU A 96 -0.27 11.46 6.33
C GLU A 96 0.20 11.07 7.74
N ALA A 97 -0.72 10.94 8.69
CA ALA A 97 -0.41 10.50 10.05
C ALA A 97 0.26 9.10 10.09
N CYS A 98 -0.28 8.11 9.38
CA CYS A 98 0.28 6.75 9.41
C CYS A 98 1.60 6.58 8.63
N VAL A 99 1.87 7.44 7.65
CA VAL A 99 3.11 7.40 6.87
C VAL A 99 4.22 8.17 7.61
N GLU A 100 3.90 9.24 8.33
CA GLU A 100 4.87 10.00 9.15
C GLU A 100 5.28 9.26 10.43
N ILE A 101 4.40 8.46 11.03
CA ILE A 101 4.67 7.73 12.30
C ILE A 101 5.65 6.54 12.12
N ARG A 102 6.03 6.16 10.90
CA ARG A 102 6.93 5.01 10.67
C ARG A 102 8.34 5.35 10.14
N PRO A 103 9.17 6.14 10.85
CA PRO A 103 10.58 6.26 10.52
C PRO A 103 11.46 5.18 11.18
N ASP A 104 10.99 4.43 12.19
CA ASP A 104 11.89 3.63 13.06
C ASP A 104 11.30 2.30 13.59
N GLN A 105 10.87 1.40 12.69
CA GLN A 105 10.63 -0.02 13.02
C GLN A 105 11.37 -0.94 12.06
#